data_AF-A0A1C6MJY3-F1
#
_entry.id   AF-A0A1C6MJY3-F1
#
_cell.length_a   1.000
_cell.length_b   1.000
_cell.length_c   1.000
_cell.angle_alpha   90.00
_cell.angle_beta   90.00
_cell.angle_gamma   90.00
#
_symmetry.space_group_name_H-M   'P 1'
#
loop_
_entity.id
_entity.type
_entity.pdbx_description
1 polymer ?
#
loop_
_entity_poly.entity_id
_entity_poly.type
_entity_poly.pdbx_seq_one_letter_code
_entity_poly.pdbx_strand_id
1 'polypeptide(L)'
;MRIRLRRWAAACVPLTLFAATACAGAEGSEAASRVDEAEVSATNDASRESAGRGSGEIPSRGDSGPRGEAEVGESAGPGGRGPEEGPVAPEWPENDVTGLIPQAGPRAGGEGPVLLTYDAGAADGFAGAVRAAARSWNDSVPEVDLRPAAAGTEADIRIVVSKGWPGAAPEGPRLGKGTVTIGRRALAQGHDAIRVVSHEFGHMLGLEDSQPGPCSSLMSGKSAGPACTNSVPDTAEIREVRRNFSATATVG
;
A
#
# COMPACT_ATOMS: atom_id res chain seq x y z
N MET A 1 35.38 39.32 -28.34
CA MET A 1 34.19 40.19 -28.44
C MET A 1 33.44 39.86 -29.75
N ARG A 2 32.10 39.90 -29.77
CA ARG A 2 31.20 39.59 -30.92
C ARG A 2 31.09 38.11 -31.35
N ILE A 3 30.32 37.34 -30.58
CA ILE A 3 29.72 36.06 -31.02
C ILE A 3 28.52 36.38 -31.92
N ARG A 4 28.36 35.67 -33.05
CA ARG A 4 27.21 35.84 -33.96
C ARG A 4 26.07 34.89 -33.54
N LEU A 5 24.89 35.42 -33.22
CA LEU A 5 23.69 34.61 -33.04
C LEU A 5 23.19 34.11 -34.40
N ARG A 6 22.88 32.81 -34.50
CA ARG A 6 22.10 32.22 -35.60
C ARG A 6 20.69 31.93 -35.11
N ARG A 7 19.70 32.64 -35.66
CA ARG A 7 18.27 32.31 -35.53
C ARG A 7 17.95 31.19 -36.51
N TRP A 8 17.13 30.21 -36.10
CA TRP A 8 16.42 29.30 -37.00
C TRP A 8 14.94 29.34 -36.70
N ALA A 9 14.12 29.18 -37.74
CA ALA A 9 12.70 29.52 -37.72
C ALA A 9 11.80 28.35 -37.31
N ALA A 10 10.64 28.68 -36.76
CA ALA A 10 9.54 27.72 -36.60
C ALA A 10 8.90 27.43 -37.96
N ALA A 11 8.52 26.16 -38.18
CA ALA A 11 7.78 25.74 -39.37
C ALA A 11 6.31 25.45 -39.00
N CYS A 12 5.39 26.18 -39.62
CA CYS A 12 3.97 25.82 -39.61
C CYS A 12 3.71 24.72 -40.66
N VAL A 13 2.86 23.75 -40.35
CA VAL A 13 2.33 22.76 -41.29
C VAL A 13 0.82 22.99 -41.42
N PRO A 14 0.24 23.05 -42.63
CA PRO A 14 -1.13 23.49 -42.84
C PRO A 14 -2.18 22.38 -42.65
N LEU A 15 -3.40 22.84 -42.37
CA LEU A 15 -4.64 22.08 -42.26
C LEU A 15 -5.08 21.52 -43.63
N THR A 16 -5.55 20.26 -43.68
CA THR A 16 -6.23 19.71 -44.87
C THR A 16 -7.70 19.43 -44.59
N LEU A 17 -8.57 20.05 -45.40
CA LEU A 17 -10.02 19.83 -45.40
C LEU A 17 -10.36 18.51 -46.09
N PHE A 18 -11.34 17.77 -45.57
CA PHE A 18 -12.11 16.79 -46.34
C PHE A 18 -13.61 17.01 -46.07
N ALA A 19 -14.39 17.10 -47.14
CA ALA A 19 -15.85 17.20 -47.08
C ALA A 19 -16.47 16.42 -48.24
N ALA A 20 -17.37 15.49 -47.92
CA ALA A 20 -18.35 14.87 -48.81
C ALA A 20 -19.47 14.33 -47.90
N THR A 21 -20.66 14.95 -47.88
CA THR A 21 -21.80 14.69 -48.79
C THR A 21 -22.56 13.41 -48.43
N ALA A 22 -23.70 13.60 -47.75
CA ALA A 22 -24.84 12.68 -47.75
C ALA A 22 -26.12 13.52 -47.92
N CYS A 23 -27.15 12.97 -48.56
CA CYS A 23 -28.26 13.73 -49.13
C CYS A 23 -29.64 13.29 -48.58
N ALA A 24 -30.58 14.24 -48.53
CA ALA A 24 -32.03 14.09 -48.45
C ALA A 24 -32.68 13.53 -47.15
N GLY A 25 -33.74 14.21 -46.69
CA GLY A 25 -34.65 13.74 -45.63
C GLY A 25 -35.44 14.87 -44.94
N ALA A 26 -36.64 15.20 -45.43
CA ALA A 26 -37.54 16.23 -44.90
C ALA A 26 -38.92 15.59 -44.53
N GLU A 27 -39.86 16.22 -43.82
CA GLU A 27 -40.06 17.61 -43.36
C GLU A 27 -40.52 17.63 -41.87
N GLY A 28 -40.86 18.80 -41.27
CA GLY A 28 -41.73 18.79 -40.07
C GLY A 28 -41.69 19.95 -39.06
N SER A 29 -42.25 21.11 -39.44
CA SER A 29 -43.02 22.08 -38.62
C SER A 29 -42.55 22.61 -37.24
N GLU A 30 -42.75 23.92 -37.11
CA GLU A 30 -42.53 24.83 -35.97
C GLU A 30 -43.11 24.42 -34.60
N ALA A 31 -42.38 24.79 -33.53
CA ALA A 31 -42.96 25.45 -32.34
C ALA A 31 -41.87 26.19 -31.55
N ALA A 32 -42.05 27.49 -31.31
CA ALA A 32 -41.13 28.31 -30.53
C ALA A 32 -41.46 28.29 -29.03
N SER A 33 -40.43 28.26 -28.17
CA SER A 33 -40.51 28.78 -26.81
C SER A 33 -39.15 29.31 -26.36
N ARG A 34 -39.18 30.29 -25.45
CA ARG A 34 -38.08 31.19 -25.09
C ARG A 34 -38.03 31.34 -23.57
N VAL A 35 -36.85 31.14 -22.98
CA VAL A 35 -36.31 31.76 -21.74
C VAL A 35 -34.84 31.32 -21.66
N ASP A 36 -33.84 32.20 -21.80
CA ASP A 36 -33.34 33.22 -20.86
C ASP A 36 -32.30 32.65 -19.85
N GLU A 37 -31.11 33.28 -19.85
CA GLU A 37 -29.93 32.88 -19.06
C GLU A 37 -29.94 33.48 -17.64
N ALA A 38 -29.29 32.80 -16.70
CA ALA A 38 -28.80 33.42 -15.47
C ALA A 38 -27.57 32.66 -14.93
N GLU A 39 -26.38 33.25 -15.10
CA GLU A 39 -25.15 32.87 -14.39
C GLU A 39 -25.18 33.42 -12.96
N VAL A 40 -24.73 32.65 -11.97
CA VAL A 40 -24.46 33.17 -10.61
C VAL A 40 -23.10 32.73 -10.09
N SER A 41 -22.28 33.72 -9.76
CA SER A 41 -20.99 33.59 -9.10
C SER A 41 -21.13 33.85 -7.60
N ALA A 42 -20.34 33.16 -6.77
CA ALA A 42 -20.24 33.43 -5.34
C ALA A 42 -18.81 33.23 -4.85
N THR A 43 -18.21 34.32 -4.34
CA THR A 43 -16.94 34.32 -3.61
C THR A 43 -17.17 34.12 -2.11
N ASN A 44 -16.15 33.66 -1.38
CA ASN A 44 -16.14 33.68 0.08
C ASN A 44 -14.71 33.96 0.57
N ASP A 45 -14.55 34.99 1.40
CA ASP A 45 -13.37 35.14 2.26
C ASP A 45 -13.70 35.75 3.64
N ALA A 46 -12.93 35.28 4.61
CA ALA A 46 -12.82 35.54 6.04
C ALA A 46 -13.51 36.77 6.71
N SER A 47 -14.01 36.57 7.95
CA SER A 47 -13.19 36.85 9.16
C SER A 47 -13.94 36.79 10.51
N ARG A 48 -13.25 36.20 11.51
CA ARG A 48 -13.22 36.52 12.98
C ARG A 48 -14.52 36.59 13.81
N GLU A 49 -14.48 35.97 14.99
CA GLU A 49 -14.54 36.69 16.28
C GLU A 49 -14.03 35.83 17.46
N SER A 50 -13.96 36.39 18.68
CA SER A 50 -13.03 35.98 19.74
C SER A 50 -13.64 35.67 21.12
N ALA A 51 -12.94 34.78 21.86
CA ALA A 51 -12.94 34.47 23.30
C ALA A 51 -13.90 35.18 24.30
N GLY A 52 -14.48 34.38 25.22
CA GLY A 52 -15.11 34.81 26.48
C GLY A 52 -15.00 33.75 27.58
N ARG A 53 -14.80 34.17 28.85
CA ARG A 53 -14.67 33.31 30.05
C ARG A 53 -15.99 33.20 30.84
N GLY A 54 -16.18 32.13 31.62
CA GLY A 54 -17.23 32.03 32.66
C GLY A 54 -17.03 30.80 33.58
N SER A 55 -17.35 30.93 34.87
CA SER A 55 -17.01 29.96 35.94
C SER A 55 -18.23 29.25 36.56
N GLY A 56 -17.98 28.18 37.32
CA GLY A 56 -18.93 27.51 38.23
C GLY A 56 -19.54 26.22 37.66
N GLU A 57 -19.89 25.17 38.44
CA GLU A 57 -19.69 24.89 39.87
C GLU A 57 -19.83 23.35 40.10
N ILE A 58 -19.40 22.83 41.27
CA ILE A 58 -19.51 21.39 41.62
C ILE A 58 -20.62 21.17 42.66
N PRO A 59 -21.36 20.06 42.56
CA PRO A 59 -21.77 19.32 43.76
C PRO A 59 -21.40 17.82 43.73
N SER A 60 -21.10 17.28 44.91
CA SER A 60 -20.81 15.86 45.19
C SER A 60 -21.84 15.26 46.17
N ARG A 61 -21.77 13.92 46.39
CA ARG A 61 -22.66 13.03 47.20
C ARG A 61 -23.85 12.49 46.40
N GLY A 62 -24.34 11.25 46.56
CA GLY A 62 -24.01 10.02 47.32
C GLY A 62 -24.93 8.90 46.73
N ASP A 63 -24.93 7.60 47.02
CA ASP A 63 -24.66 6.86 48.25
C ASP A 63 -24.71 5.33 47.94
N SER A 64 -23.80 4.57 48.56
CA SER A 64 -23.84 3.20 49.13
C SER A 64 -24.76 2.03 48.67
N GLY A 65 -24.13 0.98 48.08
CA GLY A 65 -24.25 -0.47 48.42
C GLY A 65 -25.53 -1.26 48.10
N PRO A 66 -25.60 -2.59 48.39
CA PRO A 66 -24.56 -3.59 48.73
C PRO A 66 -24.35 -4.67 47.60
N ARG A 67 -23.19 -5.31 47.45
CA ARG A 67 -22.73 -6.58 48.08
C ARG A 67 -23.71 -7.77 48.03
N GLY A 68 -23.34 -8.82 47.30
CA GLY A 68 -23.89 -10.18 47.37
C GLY A 68 -22.72 -11.18 47.29
N GLU A 69 -22.83 -12.30 48.00
CA GLU A 69 -21.69 -13.19 48.35
C GLU A 69 -21.97 -14.65 47.95
N ALA A 70 -20.90 -15.40 47.65
CA ALA A 70 -20.83 -16.87 47.57
C ALA A 70 -21.67 -17.53 46.42
N GLU A 71 -21.40 -18.76 45.95
CA GLU A 71 -20.74 -19.90 46.61
C GLU A 71 -19.67 -20.63 45.77
N VAL A 72 -18.87 -21.42 46.48
CA VAL A 72 -17.94 -22.43 45.95
C VAL A 72 -18.66 -23.77 45.73
N GLY A 73 -18.27 -24.51 44.69
CA GLY A 73 -18.83 -25.83 44.39
C GLY A 73 -17.82 -26.69 43.63
N GLU A 74 -17.17 -27.61 44.33
CA GLU A 74 -16.07 -28.44 43.82
C GLU A 74 -16.44 -29.92 43.90
N SER A 75 -16.40 -30.66 42.78
CA SER A 75 -16.03 -32.11 42.75
C SER A 75 -16.06 -32.76 41.35
N ALA A 76 -14.86 -33.17 40.91
CA ALA A 76 -14.46 -34.32 40.10
C ALA A 76 -15.46 -35.20 39.29
N GLY A 77 -15.08 -35.49 38.04
CA GLY A 77 -15.51 -36.67 37.25
C GLY A 77 -14.66 -36.80 35.96
N PRO A 78 -13.97 -37.93 35.67
CA PRO A 78 -12.87 -37.94 34.68
C PRO A 78 -13.28 -38.44 33.27
N GLY A 79 -12.65 -37.90 32.23
CA GLY A 79 -12.69 -38.46 30.88
C GLY A 79 -11.84 -37.68 29.87
N GLY A 80 -11.10 -38.39 29.01
CA GLY A 80 -10.39 -37.81 27.85
C GLY A 80 -8.88 -37.65 28.02
N ARG A 81 -8.11 -38.60 27.46
CA ARG A 81 -6.68 -38.40 27.16
C ARG A 81 -6.54 -37.90 25.73
N GLY A 82 -5.79 -36.83 25.54
CA GLY A 82 -5.33 -36.36 24.23
C GLY A 82 -4.62 -35.02 24.38
N PRO A 83 -3.32 -34.90 24.03
CA PRO A 83 -2.71 -33.59 23.83
C PRO A 83 -3.13 -33.09 22.46
N GLU A 84 -4.11 -32.19 22.40
CA GLU A 84 -4.24 -31.32 21.23
C GLU A 84 -3.17 -30.23 21.33
N GLU A 85 -2.02 -30.50 20.73
CA GLU A 85 -1.04 -29.47 20.45
C GLU A 85 -1.63 -28.53 19.38
N GLY A 86 -2.22 -27.42 19.84
CA GLY A 86 -2.57 -26.30 18.96
C GLY A 86 -1.34 -25.84 18.18
N PRO A 87 -1.50 -25.27 16.98
CA PRO A 87 -0.39 -24.98 16.08
C PRO A 87 0.61 -24.05 16.77
N VAL A 88 1.77 -24.62 17.13
CA VAL A 88 2.88 -23.89 17.74
C VAL A 88 3.30 -22.82 16.74
N ALA A 89 3.18 -21.54 17.13
CA ALA A 89 3.69 -20.44 16.33
C ALA A 89 5.19 -20.69 16.08
N PRO A 90 5.69 -20.58 14.83
CA PRO A 90 7.06 -20.96 14.53
C PRO A 90 8.03 -20.03 15.27
N GLU A 91 8.66 -20.57 16.31
CA GLU A 91 9.69 -19.90 17.09
C GLU A 91 10.98 -19.85 16.26
N TRP A 92 11.20 -18.72 15.58
CA TRP A 92 12.37 -18.51 14.75
C TRP A 92 13.57 -18.06 15.59
N PRO A 93 14.75 -18.68 15.46
CA PRO A 93 15.90 -18.36 16.30
C PRO A 93 16.40 -16.94 16.03
N GLU A 94 16.60 -16.16 17.09
CA GLU A 94 16.90 -14.72 17.06
C GLU A 94 18.26 -14.33 16.44
N ASN A 95 19.03 -15.29 15.90
CA ASN A 95 20.45 -15.12 15.59
C ASN A 95 20.90 -15.49 14.15
N ASP A 96 19.98 -15.71 13.20
CA ASP A 96 20.38 -15.91 11.79
C ASP A 96 20.61 -14.57 11.06
N VAL A 97 21.71 -13.91 11.42
CA VAL A 97 22.19 -12.64 10.82
C VAL A 97 23.42 -12.86 9.92
N THR A 98 23.80 -14.11 9.67
CA THR A 98 25.10 -14.46 9.06
C THR A 98 25.05 -15.60 8.04
N GLY A 99 23.85 -16.07 7.66
CA GLY A 99 23.69 -16.99 6.53
C GLY A 99 24.30 -16.41 5.24
N LEU A 100 25.27 -17.13 4.66
CA LEU A 100 25.98 -16.71 3.44
C LEU A 100 24.99 -16.55 2.27
N ILE A 101 24.85 -15.32 1.78
CA ILE A 101 23.95 -14.99 0.67
C ILE A 101 24.49 -15.57 -0.65
N PRO A 102 23.69 -16.31 -1.43
CA PRO A 102 24.07 -16.72 -2.78
C PRO A 102 24.26 -15.50 -3.68
N GLN A 103 25.45 -15.35 -4.28
CA GLN A 103 25.80 -14.23 -5.15
C GLN A 103 24.89 -14.17 -6.39
N ALA A 104 24.32 -13.00 -6.67
CA ALA A 104 23.64 -12.75 -7.94
C ALA A 104 24.64 -12.22 -8.99
N GLY A 105 24.82 -12.95 -10.08
CA GLY A 105 25.64 -12.51 -11.22
C GLY A 105 24.91 -11.52 -12.14
N PRO A 106 25.60 -10.93 -13.14
CA PRO A 106 24.99 -10.01 -14.09
C PRO A 106 23.89 -10.70 -14.92
N ARG A 107 22.73 -10.05 -15.08
CA ARG A 107 21.68 -10.53 -15.98
C ARG A 107 22.00 -10.19 -17.43
N ALA A 108 22.14 -11.22 -18.26
CA ALA A 108 21.67 -11.18 -19.63
C ALA A 108 20.15 -11.48 -19.63
N GLY A 109 19.40 -10.95 -20.61
CA GLY A 109 17.96 -11.21 -20.73
C GLY A 109 17.69 -12.71 -20.88
N GLY A 110 16.81 -13.27 -20.05
CA GLY A 110 16.59 -14.71 -19.98
C GLY A 110 15.40 -15.09 -19.10
N GLU A 111 14.78 -16.20 -19.46
CA GLU A 111 13.57 -16.78 -18.88
C GLU A 111 13.78 -17.15 -17.39
N GLY A 112 13.12 -16.41 -16.49
CA GLY A 112 13.24 -16.56 -15.04
C GLY A 112 12.69 -15.35 -14.29
N PRO A 113 12.56 -15.41 -12.94
CA PRO A 113 12.02 -14.30 -12.16
C PRO A 113 12.88 -13.04 -12.24
N VAL A 114 12.21 -11.89 -12.18
CA VAL A 114 12.85 -10.59 -11.95
C VAL A 114 13.26 -10.53 -10.48
N LEU A 115 14.57 -10.56 -10.24
CA LEU A 115 15.15 -10.34 -8.92
C LEU A 115 14.99 -8.88 -8.56
N LEU A 116 14.45 -8.63 -7.36
CA LEU A 116 14.40 -7.33 -6.74
C LEU A 116 15.13 -7.41 -5.41
N THR A 117 16.17 -6.60 -5.25
CA THR A 117 17.00 -6.61 -4.05
C THR A 117 16.47 -5.62 -3.01
N TYR A 118 16.46 -6.02 -1.74
CA TYR A 118 16.08 -5.14 -0.63
C TYR A 118 17.18 -4.99 0.43
N ASP A 119 17.35 -3.78 0.94
CA ASP A 119 18.20 -3.50 2.12
C ASP A 119 17.33 -3.34 3.37
N ALA A 120 17.48 -4.27 4.32
CA ALA A 120 16.81 -4.26 5.62
C ALA A 120 17.70 -3.73 6.76
N GLY A 121 18.90 -3.20 6.48
CA GLY A 121 19.82 -2.68 7.50
C GLY A 121 19.25 -1.52 8.32
N ALA A 122 18.36 -0.71 7.74
CA ALA A 122 17.62 0.35 8.41
C ALA A 122 16.22 -0.07 8.91
N ALA A 123 15.92 -1.37 8.95
CA ALA A 123 14.61 -1.90 9.37
C ALA A 123 14.43 -2.01 10.91
N ASP A 124 15.37 -1.53 11.73
CA ASP A 124 15.23 -1.26 13.19
C ASP A 124 14.45 -2.35 13.97
N GLY A 125 14.94 -3.60 13.87
CA GLY A 125 14.39 -4.80 14.50
C GLY A 125 13.43 -5.63 13.62
N PHE A 126 12.87 -5.07 12.55
CA PHE A 126 11.84 -5.73 11.72
C PHE A 126 12.37 -6.57 10.56
N ALA A 127 13.68 -6.82 10.48
CA ALA A 127 14.30 -7.59 9.39
C ALA A 127 13.69 -8.99 9.21
N GLY A 128 13.23 -9.64 10.29
CA GLY A 128 12.49 -10.91 10.21
C GLY A 128 11.14 -10.78 9.48
N ALA A 129 10.36 -9.73 9.79
CA ALA A 129 9.10 -9.44 9.13
C ALA A 129 9.29 -9.09 7.64
N VAL A 130 10.37 -8.38 7.30
CA VAL A 130 10.76 -8.12 5.90
C VAL A 130 11.02 -9.42 5.14
N ARG A 131 11.80 -10.34 5.71
CA ARG A 131 12.07 -11.65 5.06
C ARG A 131 10.79 -12.47 4.88
N ALA A 132 9.91 -12.47 5.88
CA ALA A 132 8.63 -13.18 5.80
C ALA A 132 7.68 -12.57 4.74
N ALA A 133 7.60 -11.24 4.67
CA ALA A 133 6.83 -10.52 3.66
C ALA A 133 7.35 -10.75 2.23
N ALA A 134 8.67 -10.71 2.04
CA ALA A 134 9.30 -11.06 0.76
C ALA A 134 8.98 -12.51 0.36
N ARG A 135 8.99 -13.45 1.32
CA ARG A 135 8.61 -14.84 1.08
C ARG A 135 7.14 -14.98 0.70
N SER A 136 6.21 -14.22 1.30
CA SER A 136 4.78 -14.22 0.90
C SER A 136 4.60 -13.88 -0.58
N TRP A 137 5.41 -12.97 -1.12
CA TRP A 137 5.39 -12.63 -2.55
C TRP A 137 6.07 -13.70 -3.42
N ASN A 138 7.26 -14.18 -3.04
CA ASN A 138 8.01 -15.18 -3.81
C ASN A 138 7.26 -16.53 -3.91
N ASP A 139 6.53 -16.92 -2.86
CA ASP A 139 5.67 -18.12 -2.86
C ASP A 139 4.41 -17.93 -3.75
N SER A 140 4.01 -16.69 -4.04
CA SER A 140 2.75 -16.35 -4.73
C SER A 140 2.91 -15.96 -6.21
N VAL A 141 4.05 -15.35 -6.58
CA VAL A 141 4.30 -14.75 -7.90
C VAL A 141 5.63 -15.28 -8.47
N PRO A 142 5.62 -16.30 -9.35
CA PRO A 142 6.86 -16.90 -9.86
C PRO A 142 7.65 -15.99 -10.83
N GLU A 143 7.08 -14.87 -11.27
CA GLU A 143 7.75 -13.84 -12.08
C GLU A 143 8.64 -12.91 -11.23
N VAL A 144 8.60 -12.97 -9.89
CA VAL A 144 9.31 -12.07 -8.98
C VAL A 144 10.13 -12.87 -7.96
N ASP A 145 11.32 -12.36 -7.62
CA ASP A 145 12.19 -12.93 -6.58
C ASP A 145 12.75 -11.80 -5.71
N LEU A 146 12.13 -11.53 -4.56
CA LEU A 146 12.59 -10.56 -3.58
C LEU A 146 13.67 -11.18 -2.69
N ARG A 147 14.89 -10.62 -2.70
CA ARG A 147 16.02 -11.09 -1.86
C ARG A 147 16.76 -9.95 -1.15
N PRO A 148 17.43 -10.23 -0.02
CA PRO A 148 18.35 -9.27 0.58
C PRO A 148 19.45 -8.87 -0.42
N ALA A 149 19.78 -7.58 -0.49
CA ALA A 149 20.95 -7.10 -1.20
C ALA A 149 22.25 -7.59 -0.53
N ALA A 150 23.32 -7.71 -1.32
CA ALA A 150 24.64 -8.02 -0.76
C ALA A 150 25.16 -6.80 0.04
N ALA A 151 25.83 -7.06 1.17
CA ALA A 151 26.37 -6.00 2.01
C ALA A 151 27.31 -5.05 1.22
N GLY A 152 27.04 -3.75 1.28
CA GLY A 152 27.80 -2.74 0.53
C GLY A 152 27.38 -2.55 -0.94
N THR A 153 26.29 -3.19 -1.40
CA THR A 153 25.68 -2.91 -2.72
C THR A 153 24.47 -1.99 -2.57
N GLU A 154 24.14 -1.22 -3.63
CA GLU A 154 22.88 -0.47 -3.68
C GLU A 154 21.73 -1.44 -3.95
N ALA A 155 20.74 -1.47 -3.05
CA ALA A 155 19.52 -2.25 -3.22
C ALA A 155 18.49 -1.51 -4.07
N ASP A 156 17.64 -2.26 -4.79
CA ASP A 156 16.51 -1.68 -5.52
C ASP A 156 15.48 -1.06 -4.56
N ILE A 157 15.20 -1.76 -3.44
CA ILE A 157 14.24 -1.34 -2.41
C ILE A 157 14.98 -1.10 -1.08
N ARG A 158 14.93 0.12 -0.55
CA ARG A 158 15.40 0.38 0.83
C ARG A 158 14.26 0.21 1.83
N ILE A 159 14.48 -0.53 2.91
CA ILE A 159 13.53 -0.65 4.02
C ILE A 159 13.98 0.27 5.16
N VAL A 160 13.10 1.18 5.58
CA VAL A 160 13.34 2.12 6.68
C VAL A 160 12.21 2.06 7.71
N VAL A 161 12.48 2.49 8.94
CA VAL A 161 11.45 2.62 9.99
C VAL A 161 11.16 4.08 10.29
N SER A 162 9.87 4.41 10.48
CA SER A 162 9.45 5.75 10.90
C SER A 162 8.53 5.71 12.12
N LYS A 163 8.40 6.86 12.80
CA LYS A 163 7.39 7.08 13.85
C LYS A 163 5.96 7.25 13.28
N GLY A 164 5.83 7.41 11.97
CA GLY A 164 4.57 7.68 11.28
C GLY A 164 3.78 6.43 10.93
N TRP A 165 2.83 6.59 10.01
CA TRP A 165 2.18 5.47 9.33
C TRP A 165 3.14 4.76 8.37
N PRO A 166 2.87 3.49 8.02
CA PRO A 166 3.55 2.82 6.92
C PRO A 166 3.33 3.53 5.59
N GLY A 167 4.17 3.21 4.61
CA GLY A 167 3.99 3.69 3.25
C GLY A 167 5.15 3.33 2.32
N ALA A 168 4.82 3.24 1.04
CA ALA A 168 5.74 2.97 -0.05
C ALA A 168 6.01 4.23 -0.88
N ALA A 169 7.25 4.41 -1.31
CA ALA A 169 7.68 5.47 -2.21
C ALA A 169 8.43 4.87 -3.41
N PRO A 170 7.72 4.47 -4.48
CA PRO A 170 8.34 3.98 -5.73
C PRO A 170 9.19 5.05 -6.41
N GLU A 171 10.28 4.65 -7.06
CA GLU A 171 11.22 5.56 -7.73
C GLU A 171 10.99 5.61 -9.25
N GLY A 172 10.12 6.54 -9.66
CA GLY A 172 9.78 6.74 -11.08
C GLY A 172 8.89 5.61 -11.63
N PRO A 173 8.87 5.39 -12.96
CA PRO A 173 7.97 4.42 -13.59
C PRO A 173 8.48 2.96 -13.54
N ARG A 174 9.61 2.70 -12.88
CA ARG A 174 10.18 1.34 -12.79
C ARG A 174 9.63 0.63 -11.56
N LEU A 175 9.02 -0.52 -11.80
CA LEU A 175 8.61 -1.45 -10.75
C LEU A 175 9.83 -1.91 -9.94
N GLY A 176 9.60 -2.19 -8.66
CA GLY A 176 10.58 -2.80 -7.78
C GLY A 176 11.73 -1.90 -7.32
N LYS A 177 11.75 -0.61 -7.67
CA LYS A 177 12.72 0.37 -7.12
C LYS A 177 12.03 1.39 -6.23
N GLY A 178 12.59 1.68 -5.06
CA GLY A 178 12.03 2.70 -4.17
C GLY A 178 12.42 2.57 -2.70
N THR A 179 11.53 3.02 -1.82
CA THR A 179 11.70 2.90 -0.37
C THR A 179 10.40 2.47 0.28
N VAL A 180 10.46 1.44 1.14
CA VAL A 180 9.37 0.95 1.98
C VAL A 180 9.58 1.46 3.39
N THR A 181 8.56 2.10 3.95
CA THR A 181 8.56 2.63 5.32
C THR A 181 7.71 1.76 6.24
N ILE A 182 8.34 1.12 7.22
CA ILE A 182 7.67 0.45 8.33
C ILE A 182 7.24 1.53 9.34
N GLY A 183 5.96 1.85 9.37
CA GLY A 183 5.43 2.87 10.27
C GLY A 183 5.07 2.32 11.64
N ARG A 184 5.82 2.71 12.67
CA ARG A 184 5.57 2.30 14.08
C ARG A 184 4.17 2.67 14.56
N ARG A 185 3.48 3.65 13.94
CA ARG A 185 2.09 4.00 14.28
C ARG A 185 1.10 2.87 13.99
N ALA A 186 1.26 2.09 12.91
CA ALA A 186 0.38 0.95 12.63
C ALA A 186 0.64 -0.19 13.62
N LEU A 187 1.91 -0.49 13.89
CA LEU A 187 2.31 -1.53 14.83
C LEU A 187 1.84 -1.22 16.26
N ALA A 188 1.90 0.04 16.68
CA ALA A 188 1.35 0.50 17.97
C ALA A 188 -0.19 0.44 18.06
N GLN A 189 -0.90 0.28 16.94
CA GLN A 189 -2.34 0.01 16.88
C GLN A 189 -2.65 -1.49 16.76
N GLY A 190 -1.63 -2.36 16.84
CA GLY A 190 -1.79 -3.82 16.82
C GLY A 190 -1.86 -4.45 15.42
N HIS A 191 -1.55 -3.71 14.35
CA HIS A 191 -1.44 -4.32 13.02
C HIS A 191 -0.21 -5.23 12.93
N ASP A 192 -0.37 -6.39 12.29
CA ASP A 192 0.72 -7.33 12.06
C ASP A 192 1.84 -6.75 11.17
N ALA A 193 3.09 -6.97 11.57
CA ALA A 193 4.26 -6.43 10.88
C ALA A 193 4.51 -7.09 9.53
N ILE A 194 4.19 -8.38 9.37
CA ILE A 194 4.41 -9.11 8.10
C ILE A 194 3.38 -8.65 7.07
N ARG A 195 2.10 -8.54 7.45
CA ARG A 195 1.04 -7.96 6.60
C ARG A 195 1.38 -6.53 6.21
N VAL A 196 1.80 -5.68 7.15
CA VAL A 196 2.21 -4.29 6.85
C VAL A 196 3.33 -4.26 5.80
N VAL A 197 4.43 -4.99 6.00
CA VAL A 197 5.54 -4.95 5.03
C VAL A 197 5.17 -5.61 3.70
N SER A 198 4.36 -6.67 3.71
CA SER A 198 3.90 -7.36 2.49
C SER A 198 3.00 -6.44 1.64
N HIS A 199 2.13 -5.65 2.29
CA HIS A 199 1.32 -4.61 1.65
C HIS A 199 2.20 -3.53 1.00
N GLU A 200 3.21 -3.00 1.70
CA GLU A 200 4.12 -2.01 1.11
C GLU A 200 4.99 -2.58 -0.03
N PHE A 201 5.34 -3.88 0.01
CA PHE A 201 5.94 -4.55 -1.13
C PHE A 201 4.97 -4.64 -2.32
N GLY A 202 3.67 -4.83 -2.09
CA GLY A 202 2.65 -4.79 -3.15
C GLY A 202 2.70 -3.48 -3.97
N HIS A 203 2.90 -2.34 -3.31
CA HIS A 203 3.12 -1.05 -3.99
C HIS A 203 4.43 -1.00 -4.78
N MET A 204 5.53 -1.60 -4.29
CA MET A 204 6.77 -1.75 -5.08
C MET A 204 6.54 -2.62 -6.33
N LEU A 205 5.63 -3.60 -6.26
CA LEU A 205 5.25 -4.49 -7.36
C LEU A 205 4.15 -3.91 -8.28
N GLY A 206 3.77 -2.65 -8.06
CA GLY A 206 2.86 -1.90 -8.93
C GLY A 206 1.38 -2.12 -8.65
N LEU A 207 1.00 -2.51 -7.42
CA LEU A 207 -0.39 -2.53 -6.98
C LEU A 207 -0.79 -1.19 -6.32
N GLU A 208 -2.02 -0.76 -6.57
CA GLU A 208 -2.64 0.36 -5.85
C GLU A 208 -3.34 -0.10 -4.56
N ASP A 209 -3.72 0.88 -3.73
CA ASP A 209 -4.41 0.67 -2.46
C ASP A 209 -5.89 0.28 -2.72
N SER A 210 -6.37 -0.82 -2.13
CA SER A 210 -7.76 -1.32 -2.32
C SER A 210 -8.60 -1.13 -1.05
N GLN A 211 -8.67 0.13 -0.58
CA GLN A 211 -9.31 0.50 0.68
C GLN A 211 -10.70 1.15 0.44
N PRO A 212 -11.75 0.76 1.20
CA PRO A 212 -11.80 -0.34 2.17
C PRO A 212 -11.94 -1.72 1.50
N GLY A 213 -11.37 -2.75 2.12
CA GLY A 213 -11.46 -4.13 1.60
C GLY A 213 -11.36 -5.21 2.68
N PRO A 214 -11.62 -6.49 2.33
CA PRO A 214 -11.58 -7.61 3.25
C PRO A 214 -10.14 -8.00 3.63
N CYS A 215 -9.98 -8.75 4.73
CA CYS A 215 -8.67 -9.27 5.17
C CYS A 215 -8.00 -10.23 4.15
N SER A 216 -8.79 -10.87 3.28
CA SER A 216 -8.28 -11.72 2.20
C SER A 216 -7.48 -10.93 1.16
N SER A 217 -7.85 -9.67 0.90
CA SER A 217 -7.03 -8.76 0.10
C SER A 217 -5.87 -8.26 0.94
N LEU A 218 -4.66 -8.26 0.39
CA LEU A 218 -3.48 -7.67 1.00
C LEU A 218 -3.48 -6.15 0.80
N MET A 219 -3.96 -5.66 -0.35
CA MET A 219 -4.03 -4.24 -0.69
C MET A 219 -5.17 -3.49 -0.02
N SER A 220 -6.09 -4.17 0.68
CA SER A 220 -6.96 -3.53 1.68
C SER A 220 -6.17 -2.99 2.89
N GLY A 221 -4.91 -3.40 3.07
CA GLY A 221 -3.95 -2.81 4.00
C GLY A 221 -4.49 -2.73 5.42
N LYS A 222 -4.45 -1.51 5.97
CA LYS A 222 -4.96 -1.17 7.32
C LYS A 222 -6.48 -1.20 7.45
N SER A 223 -7.24 -1.09 6.35
CA SER A 223 -8.70 -0.98 6.39
C SER A 223 -9.38 -2.28 6.86
N ALA A 224 -8.70 -3.42 6.71
CA ALA A 224 -9.10 -4.71 7.28
C ALA A 224 -8.96 -4.81 8.82
N GLY A 225 -8.42 -3.77 9.48
CA GLY A 225 -8.26 -3.70 10.93
C GLY A 225 -7.04 -4.45 11.49
N PRO A 226 -6.72 -4.27 12.78
CA PRO A 226 -5.52 -4.85 13.40
C PRO A 226 -5.62 -6.37 13.64
N ALA A 227 -6.84 -6.91 13.76
CA ALA A 227 -7.06 -8.36 13.88
C ALA A 227 -6.76 -9.14 12.58
N CYS A 228 -6.58 -8.44 11.45
CA CYS A 228 -6.19 -9.06 10.19
C CYS A 228 -4.68 -9.25 10.10
N THR A 229 -4.24 -10.50 10.07
CA THR A 229 -2.82 -10.89 9.99
C THR A 229 -2.42 -11.52 8.65
N ASN A 230 -3.35 -11.66 7.70
CA ASN A 230 -3.05 -12.23 6.38
C ASN A 230 -2.01 -11.38 5.63
N SER A 231 -0.85 -11.97 5.32
CA SER A 231 0.24 -11.33 4.56
C SER A 231 0.34 -11.82 3.10
N VAL A 232 -0.57 -12.70 2.67
CA VAL A 232 -0.58 -13.29 1.32
C VAL A 232 -1.53 -12.52 0.41
N PRO A 233 -1.11 -12.13 -0.81
CA PRO A 233 -1.97 -11.47 -1.78
C PRO A 233 -3.08 -12.39 -2.30
N ASP A 234 -4.22 -11.81 -2.66
CA ASP A 234 -5.33 -12.56 -3.26
C ASP A 234 -5.10 -12.87 -4.76
N THR A 235 -5.98 -13.67 -5.35
CA THR A 235 -5.84 -14.10 -6.75
C THR A 235 -6.04 -12.99 -7.77
N ALA A 236 -6.60 -11.83 -7.41
CA ALA A 236 -6.66 -10.65 -8.28
C ALA A 236 -5.34 -9.86 -8.21
N GLU A 237 -4.86 -9.61 -6.99
CA GLU A 237 -3.58 -8.95 -6.69
C GLU A 237 -2.40 -9.71 -7.32
N ILE A 238 -2.34 -11.04 -7.14
CA ILE A 238 -1.37 -11.92 -7.81
C ILE A 238 -1.45 -11.74 -9.34
N ARG A 239 -2.65 -11.82 -9.92
CA ARG A 239 -2.83 -11.70 -11.38
C ARG A 239 -2.41 -10.35 -11.92
N GLU A 240 -2.44 -9.30 -11.11
CA GLU A 240 -1.99 -7.97 -11.50
C GLU A 240 -0.48 -7.83 -11.49
N VAL A 241 0.19 -8.24 -10.41
CA VAL A 241 1.67 -8.28 -10.39
C VAL A 241 2.20 -9.14 -11.55
N ARG A 242 1.58 -10.29 -11.84
CA ARG A 242 1.96 -11.12 -12.99
C ARG A 242 1.88 -10.38 -14.32
N ARG A 243 0.85 -9.54 -14.56
CA ARG A 243 0.76 -8.68 -15.76
C ARG A 243 1.87 -7.63 -15.77
N ASN A 244 2.09 -6.95 -14.64
CA ASN A 244 3.11 -5.91 -14.47
C ASN A 244 4.53 -6.42 -14.82
N PHE A 245 4.86 -7.65 -14.39
CA PHE A 245 6.17 -8.28 -14.65
C PHE A 245 6.25 -9.06 -15.98
N SER A 246 5.12 -9.45 -16.58
CA SER A 246 5.09 -9.99 -17.96
C SER A 246 5.27 -8.91 -19.03
N ALA A 247 4.66 -7.73 -18.83
CA ALA A 247 4.77 -6.62 -19.78
C ALA A 247 6.19 -6.03 -19.86
N THR A 248 6.90 -6.00 -18.73
CA THR A 248 8.30 -5.53 -18.66
C THR A 248 9.30 -6.49 -19.31
N ALA A 249 8.97 -7.78 -19.44
CA ALA A 249 9.78 -8.74 -20.20
C ALA A 249 9.67 -8.58 -21.73
N THR A 250 8.72 -7.78 -22.23
CA THR A 250 8.45 -7.61 -23.68
C THR A 250 9.20 -6.42 -24.30
N VAL A 251 9.92 -5.61 -23.49
CA VAL A 251 10.70 -4.45 -23.96
C VAL A 251 12.19 -4.67 -23.67
N GLY A 252 12.82 -5.49 -24.52
CA GLY A 252 14.26 -5.80 -24.50
C GLY A 252 14.81 -5.97 -25.91
#